data_AF-R7JGD9-F1
#
_entry.id   AF-R7JGD9-F1
#
_cell.length_a   1.000
_cell.length_b   1.000
_cell.length_c   1.000
_cell.angle_alpha   90.00
_cell.angle_beta   90.00
_cell.angle_gamma   90.00
#
_symmetry.space_group_name_H-M   'P 1'
#
loop_
_entity.id
_entity.type
_entity.pdbx_description
1 polymer ?
#
loop_
_entity_poly.entity_id
_entity_poly.type
_entity_poly.pdbx_seq_one_letter_code
_entity_poly.pdbx_strand_id
1 'polypeptide(L)'
;MAYIFAFIIKILLFQTKRLSYLCLFITSFLFSCSHADDIDWEVKKSINDSIYVINNKLAKERMAKIESQYNVKGCFKLVHISDPHLSDFSESNHYSYPINLIQSVKFANQTDLNINAMVATGDFISNHKD
;
A
#
# COMPACT_ATOMS: atom_id res chain seq x y z
N MET A 1 24.07 -17.22 -60.20
CA MET A 1 23.12 -18.05 -59.41
C MET A 1 23.54 -18.19 -57.94
N ALA A 2 24.78 -18.60 -57.61
CA ALA A 2 25.21 -18.82 -56.22
C ALA A 2 25.15 -17.57 -55.31
N TYR A 3 25.50 -16.38 -55.82
CA TYR A 3 25.51 -15.13 -55.03
C TYR A 3 24.12 -14.62 -54.66
N ILE A 4 23.12 -14.82 -55.52
CA ILE A 4 21.72 -14.43 -55.26
C ILE A 4 21.13 -15.35 -54.18
N PHE A 5 21.45 -16.64 -54.23
CA PHE A 5 21.01 -17.62 -53.24
C PHE A 5 21.60 -17.32 -51.85
N ALA A 6 22.89 -16.99 -51.77
CA ALA A 6 23.54 -16.60 -50.53
C ALA A 6 22.96 -15.29 -49.94
N PHE A 7 22.60 -14.32 -50.78
CA PHE A 7 21.96 -13.07 -50.36
C PHE A 7 20.56 -13.29 -49.80
N ILE A 8 19.74 -14.12 -50.47
CA ILE A 8 18.39 -14.48 -50.01
C ILE A 8 18.44 -15.23 -48.68
N ILE A 9 19.36 -16.20 -48.52
CA ILE A 9 19.57 -16.92 -47.25
C ILE A 9 19.98 -15.95 -46.14
N LYS A 10 20.86 -14.98 -46.44
CA LYS A 10 21.31 -13.99 -45.44
C LYS A 10 20.17 -13.07 -45.00
N ILE A 11 19.27 -12.68 -45.91
CA ILE A 11 18.06 -11.90 -45.58
C ILE A 11 17.08 -12.73 -44.75
N LEU A 12 16.81 -13.98 -45.14
CA LEU A 12 15.93 -14.90 -44.41
C LEU A 12 16.45 -15.16 -42.98
N LEU A 13 17.76 -15.40 -42.83
CA LEU A 13 18.43 -15.58 -41.53
C LEU A 13 18.44 -14.29 -40.70
N PHE A 14 18.58 -13.13 -41.33
CA PHE A 14 18.55 -11.84 -40.65
C PHE A 14 17.14 -11.48 -40.15
N GLN A 15 16.10 -11.81 -40.92
CA GLN A 15 14.71 -11.62 -40.51
C GLN A 15 14.29 -12.61 -39.40
N THR A 16 14.72 -13.87 -39.45
CA THR A 16 14.45 -14.85 -38.37
C THR A 16 15.15 -14.48 -37.07
N LYS A 17 16.38 -13.94 -37.10
CA LYS A 17 17.04 -13.42 -35.90
C LYS A 17 16.29 -12.24 -35.30
N ARG A 18 15.84 -11.28 -36.11
CA ARG A 18 15.02 -10.14 -35.65
C ARG A 18 13.68 -10.59 -35.07
N LEU A 19 13.02 -11.55 -35.70
CA LEU A 19 11.78 -12.15 -35.20
C LEU A 19 12.01 -12.86 -33.86
N SER A 20 13.11 -13.60 -33.71
CA SER A 20 13.48 -14.26 -32.46
C SER A 20 13.72 -13.27 -31.32
N TYR A 21 14.42 -12.16 -31.57
CA TYR A 21 14.62 -11.12 -30.54
C TYR A 21 13.32 -10.41 -30.17
N LEU A 22 12.44 -10.16 -31.15
CA LEU A 22 11.13 -9.58 -30.92
C LEU A 22 10.24 -10.53 -30.10
N CYS A 23 10.22 -11.82 -30.43
CA CYS A 23 9.51 -12.83 -29.65
C CYS A 23 10.04 -12.92 -28.23
N LEU A 24 11.37 -12.94 -28.03
CA LEU A 24 11.97 -12.92 -26.69
C LEU A 24 11.53 -11.69 -25.90
N PHE A 25 11.61 -10.50 -26.50
CA PHE A 25 11.18 -9.25 -25.87
C PHE A 25 9.69 -9.27 -25.48
N ILE A 26 8.82 -9.70 -26.39
CA ILE A 26 7.37 -9.83 -26.12
C ILE A 26 7.13 -10.86 -25.03
N THR A 27 7.79 -12.02 -25.06
CA THR A 27 7.64 -13.03 -24.01
C THR A 27 8.13 -12.53 -22.66
N SER A 28 9.27 -11.81 -22.59
CA SER A 28 9.74 -11.21 -21.34
C SER A 28 8.77 -10.15 -20.82
N PHE A 29 8.21 -9.32 -21.70
CA PHE A 29 7.23 -8.29 -21.34
C PHE A 29 5.93 -8.92 -20.82
N LEU A 30 5.41 -9.95 -21.50
CA LEU A 30 4.23 -10.69 -21.07
C LEU A 30 4.46 -11.46 -19.76
N PHE A 31 5.63 -12.05 -19.54
CA PHE A 31 5.98 -12.70 -18.27
C PHE A 31 6.08 -11.68 -17.13
N SER A 32 6.70 -10.52 -17.35
CA SER A 32 6.77 -9.44 -16.36
C SER A 32 5.40 -8.84 -16.04
N CYS A 33 4.46 -8.81 -16.98
CA CYS A 33 3.08 -8.37 -16.72
C CYS A 33 2.18 -9.45 -16.10
N SER A 34 2.64 -10.70 -15.96
CA SER A 34 1.84 -11.81 -15.44
C SER A 34 1.99 -12.05 -13.93
N HIS A 35 3.01 -11.45 -13.30
CA HIS A 35 3.13 -11.44 -11.85
C HIS A 35 2.33 -10.25 -11.33
N ALA A 36 1.19 -10.55 -10.72
CA ALA A 36 0.71 -9.68 -9.65
C ALA A 36 1.83 -9.70 -8.59
N ASP A 37 2.39 -8.52 -8.29
CA ASP A 37 3.30 -8.36 -7.17
C ASP A 37 2.50 -8.59 -5.87
N ASP A 38 2.20 -9.85 -5.55
CA ASP A 38 1.71 -10.23 -4.23
C ASP A 38 2.92 -10.15 -3.30
N ILE A 39 3.26 -8.93 -2.90
CA ILE A 39 4.16 -8.68 -1.78
C ILE A 39 3.62 -9.49 -0.62
N ASP A 40 4.46 -10.39 -0.10
CA ASP A 40 4.09 -11.27 0.99
C ASP A 40 3.44 -10.49 2.15
N TRP A 41 2.38 -11.06 2.71
CA TRP A 41 1.56 -10.39 3.71
C TRP A 41 2.37 -10.01 4.97
N GLU A 42 3.39 -10.80 5.33
CA GLU A 42 4.26 -10.51 6.48
C GLU A 42 5.13 -9.29 6.20
N VAL A 43 5.64 -9.18 4.97
CA VAL A 43 6.41 -8.03 4.52
C VAL A 43 5.54 -6.77 4.54
N LYS A 44 4.32 -6.84 3.97
CA LYS A 44 3.37 -5.71 3.97
C LYS A 44 2.98 -5.30 5.39
N LYS A 45 2.78 -6.26 6.29
CA LYS A 45 2.50 -5.99 7.70
C LYS A 45 3.69 -5.32 8.39
N SER A 46 4.91 -5.84 8.21
CA SER A 46 6.14 -5.30 8.79
C SER A 46 6.39 -3.84 8.38
N ILE A 47 6.15 -3.52 7.10
CA ILE A 47 6.23 -2.15 6.58
C ILE A 47 5.19 -1.26 7.29
N ASN A 48 3.94 -1.71 7.37
CA ASN A 48 2.87 -0.94 8.03
C ASN A 48 3.12 -0.72 9.52
N ASP A 49 3.66 -1.72 10.23
CA ASP A 49 4.03 -1.60 11.64
C ASP A 49 5.16 -0.58 11.83
N SER A 50 6.14 -0.56 10.93
CA SER A 50 7.23 0.42 10.94
C SER A 50 6.70 1.84 10.71
N ILE A 51 5.80 2.02 9.74
CA ILE A 51 5.13 3.30 9.48
C ILE A 51 4.33 3.75 10.71
N TYR A 52 3.59 2.84 11.35
CA TYR A 52 2.84 3.13 12.56
C TYR A 52 3.73 3.65 13.68
N VAL A 53 4.86 3.00 13.95
CA VAL A 53 5.79 3.40 15.02
C VAL A 53 6.25 4.85 14.81
N ILE A 54 6.61 5.22 13.59
CA ILE A 54 7.06 6.57 13.25
C ILE A 54 5.91 7.57 13.40
N ASN A 55 4.74 7.28 12.81
CA ASN A 55 3.58 8.18 12.85
C ASN A 55 3.08 8.39 14.27
N ASN A 56 3.02 7.32 15.05
CA ASN A 56 2.66 7.34 16.46
C ASN A 56 3.60 8.26 17.25
N LYS A 57 4.92 8.07 17.13
CA LYS A 57 5.91 8.94 17.80
C LYS A 57 5.68 10.42 17.47
N LEU A 58 5.56 10.75 16.18
CA LEU A 58 5.36 12.13 15.73
C LEU A 58 4.01 12.71 16.18
N ALA A 59 2.96 11.90 16.29
CA ALA A 59 1.66 12.33 16.80
C ALA A 59 1.73 12.66 18.29
N LYS A 60 2.41 11.83 19.08
CA LYS A 60 2.63 12.04 20.52
C LYS A 60 3.43 13.32 20.79
N GLU A 61 4.51 13.54 20.04
CA GLU A 61 5.32 14.75 20.15
C GLU A 61 4.50 16.02 19.83
N ARG A 62 3.68 15.97 18.78
CA ARG A 62 2.75 17.07 18.43
C ARG A 62 1.75 17.33 19.54
N MET A 63 1.16 16.28 20.12
CA MET A 63 0.20 16.40 21.21
C MET A 63 0.84 17.04 22.46
N ALA A 64 2.02 16.57 22.87
CA ALA A 64 2.74 17.14 24.01
C ALA A 64 3.13 18.62 23.79
N LYS A 65 3.47 18.98 22.55
CA LYS A 65 3.73 20.38 22.17
C LYS A 65 2.47 21.25 22.31
N ILE A 66 1.32 20.77 21.85
CA ILE A 66 0.03 21.47 22.02
C ILE A 66 -0.28 21.63 23.51
N GLU A 67 -0.15 20.57 24.30
CA GLU A 67 -0.44 20.63 25.74
C GLU A 67 0.42 21.64 26.48
N SER A 68 1.73 21.67 26.18
CA SER A 68 2.66 22.62 26.79
C SER A 68 2.40 24.06 26.34
N GLN A 69 2.07 24.27 25.05
CA GLN A 69 1.79 25.61 24.51
C GLN A 69 0.57 26.26 25.15
N TYR A 70 -0.49 25.50 25.41
CA TYR A 70 -1.75 26.05 25.95
C TYR A 70 -1.89 25.90 27.46
N ASN A 71 -0.86 25.38 28.17
CA ASN A 71 -0.88 25.10 29.61
C ASN A 71 -2.09 24.26 30.06
N VAL A 72 -2.53 23.35 29.19
CA VAL A 72 -3.78 22.60 29.34
C VAL A 72 -3.53 21.27 30.04
N LYS A 73 -3.20 21.32 31.34
CA LYS A 73 -3.30 20.11 32.16
C LYS A 73 -4.77 19.68 32.25
N GLY A 74 -5.08 18.47 31.77
CA GLY A 74 -6.42 17.87 31.89
C GLY A 74 -7.42 18.24 30.80
N CYS A 75 -6.95 18.63 29.61
CA CYS A 75 -7.84 18.83 28.46
C CYS A 75 -8.54 17.54 28.03
N PHE A 76 -9.78 17.67 27.55
CA PHE A 76 -10.50 16.56 26.92
C PHE A 76 -9.85 16.24 25.57
N LYS A 77 -9.42 14.99 25.39
CA LYS A 77 -8.77 14.49 24.18
C LYS A 77 -9.67 13.49 23.48
N LEU A 78 -9.80 13.68 22.18
CA LEU A 78 -10.60 12.86 21.30
C LEU A 78 -9.70 12.31 20.17
N VAL A 79 -9.86 11.03 19.84
CA VAL A 79 -9.43 10.50 18.54
C VAL A 79 -10.66 10.48 17.63
N HIS A 80 -10.56 11.17 16.51
CA HIS A 80 -11.62 11.23 15.52
C HIS A 80 -11.20 10.47 14.27
N ILE A 81 -12.02 9.50 13.86
CA ILE A 81 -11.85 8.76 12.61
C ILE A 81 -13.09 8.89 11.73
N SER A 82 -12.88 8.81 10.42
CA SER A 82 -13.93 8.82 9.42
C SER A 82 -13.55 7.88 8.30
N ASP A 83 -14.55 7.43 7.53
CA ASP A 83 -14.37 6.72 6.28
C ASP A 83 -13.44 5.48 6.36
N PRO A 84 -13.59 4.56 7.36
CA PRO A 84 -12.80 3.34 7.35
C PRO A 84 -13.06 2.46 6.13
N HIS A 85 -14.27 2.50 5.54
CA HIS A 85 -14.62 1.75 4.34
C HIS A 85 -14.22 0.26 4.40
N LEU A 86 -14.58 -0.42 5.50
CA LEU A 86 -14.31 -1.84 5.66
C LEU A 86 -14.97 -2.62 4.52
N SER A 87 -14.17 -3.34 3.74
CA SER A 87 -14.61 -4.05 2.53
C SER A 87 -13.75 -5.29 2.25
N ASP A 88 -14.23 -6.16 1.37
CA ASP A 88 -13.49 -7.34 0.87
C ASP A 88 -12.53 -6.99 -0.29
N PHE A 89 -12.69 -5.82 -0.91
CA PHE A 89 -11.87 -5.37 -2.04
C PHE A 89 -10.83 -4.29 -1.68
N SER A 90 -10.89 -3.68 -0.49
CA SER A 90 -9.86 -2.72 -0.07
C SER A 90 -8.66 -3.42 0.55
N GLU A 91 -7.47 -3.22 -0.01
CA GLU A 91 -6.24 -3.81 0.52
C GLU A 91 -5.81 -3.23 1.88
N SER A 92 -6.10 -1.96 2.15
CA SER A 92 -5.69 -1.24 3.37
C SER A 92 -6.76 -1.26 4.45
N ASN A 93 -8.02 -1.47 4.06
CA ASN A 93 -9.18 -1.55 4.95
C ASN A 93 -9.94 -2.86 4.74
N HIS A 94 -9.22 -3.94 4.43
CA HIS A 94 -9.83 -5.25 4.26
C HIS A 94 -10.51 -5.67 5.57
N TYR A 95 -11.76 -6.14 5.55
CA TYR A 95 -12.49 -6.44 6.80
C TYR A 95 -11.78 -7.49 7.68
N SER A 96 -10.99 -8.40 7.09
CA SER A 96 -10.21 -9.40 7.84
C SER A 96 -8.93 -8.83 8.48
N TYR A 97 -8.38 -7.76 7.93
CA TYR A 97 -7.18 -7.10 8.46
C TYR A 97 -7.17 -5.59 8.12
N PRO A 98 -8.03 -4.79 8.76
CA PRO A 98 -8.15 -3.37 8.44
C PRO A 98 -7.06 -2.58 9.17
N ILE A 99 -5.85 -2.60 8.61
CA ILE A 99 -4.63 -2.15 9.29
C ILE A 99 -4.74 -0.70 9.79
N ASN A 100 -5.34 0.20 9.01
CA ASN A 100 -5.50 1.60 9.41
C ASN A 100 -6.41 1.73 10.64
N LEU A 101 -7.54 1.02 10.66
CA LEU A 101 -8.47 1.02 11.78
C LEU A 101 -7.82 0.42 13.04
N ILE A 102 -7.09 -0.69 12.90
CA ILE A 102 -6.34 -1.31 14.00
C ILE A 102 -5.35 -0.30 14.59
N GLN A 103 -4.60 0.40 13.74
CA GLN A 103 -3.63 1.40 14.17
C GLN A 103 -4.28 2.60 14.86
N SER A 104 -5.42 3.09 14.34
CA SER A 104 -6.19 4.17 14.98
C SER A 104 -6.69 3.78 16.37
N VAL A 105 -7.25 2.58 16.51
CA VAL A 105 -7.70 2.05 17.81
C VAL A 105 -6.51 1.87 18.75
N LYS A 106 -5.39 1.34 18.26
CA LYS A 106 -4.15 1.17 19.04
C LYS A 106 -3.60 2.51 19.54
N PHE A 107 -3.67 3.57 18.73
CA PHE A 107 -3.30 4.92 19.14
C PHE A 107 -4.24 5.46 20.23
N ALA A 108 -5.56 5.33 20.03
CA ALA A 108 -6.56 5.78 21.00
C ALA A 108 -6.43 5.07 22.35
N ASN A 109 -6.00 3.81 22.35
CA ASN A 109 -5.89 2.99 23.56
C ASN A 109 -4.56 3.16 24.32
N GLN A 110 -3.75 4.16 23.99
CA GLN A 110 -2.50 4.45 24.71
C GLN A 110 -2.78 5.13 26.05
N THR A 111 -2.38 4.47 27.14
CA THR A 111 -2.62 4.95 28.51
C THR A 111 -1.91 6.25 28.81
N ASP A 112 -0.73 6.49 28.23
CA ASP A 112 0.04 7.71 28.47
C ASP A 112 -0.53 8.94 27.77
N LEU A 113 -1.40 8.75 26.77
CA LEU A 113 -2.07 9.85 26.07
C LEU A 113 -3.35 10.33 26.75
N ASN A 114 -3.96 9.53 27.63
CA ASN A 114 -5.22 9.87 28.31
C ASN A 114 -6.33 10.31 27.32
N ILE A 115 -6.50 9.58 26.22
CA ILE A 115 -7.60 9.82 25.27
C ILE A 115 -8.93 9.51 25.98
N ASN A 116 -9.86 10.47 25.97
CA ASN A 116 -11.14 10.34 26.66
C ASN A 116 -12.19 9.62 25.82
N ALA A 117 -12.15 9.82 24.50
CA ALA A 117 -13.10 9.20 23.58
C ALA A 117 -12.45 8.93 22.22
N MET A 118 -12.99 7.94 21.53
CA MET A 118 -12.79 7.76 20.10
C MET A 118 -14.15 7.88 19.40
N VAL A 119 -14.24 8.73 18.39
CA VAL A 119 -15.48 8.99 17.64
C VAL A 119 -15.26 8.60 16.18
N ALA A 120 -16.26 7.90 15.64
CA ALA A 120 -16.34 7.47 14.26
C ALA A 120 -17.52 8.15 13.57
N THR A 121 -17.28 8.89 12.49
CA THR A 121 -18.31 9.77 11.90
C THR A 121 -19.11 9.21 10.73
N GLY A 122 -18.82 8.01 10.25
CA GLY A 122 -19.61 7.41 9.16
C GLY A 122 -18.79 6.45 8.31
N ASP A 123 -19.47 5.90 7.30
CA ASP A 123 -18.90 5.08 6.22
C ASP A 123 -17.94 3.99 6.70
N PHE A 124 -18.36 3.33 7.78
CA PHE A 124 -17.59 2.29 8.43
C PHE A 124 -17.51 1.00 7.61
N ILE A 125 -18.57 0.68 6.86
CA ILE A 125 -18.69 -0.52 6.04
C ILE A 125 -19.01 -0.08 4.61
N SER A 126 -18.24 -0.56 3.64
CA SER A 126 -18.52 -0.34 2.22
C SER A 126 -19.30 -1.52 1.65
N ASN A 127 -20.49 -1.23 1.11
CA ASN A 127 -21.41 -2.24 0.58
C ASN A 127 -21.32 -2.39 -0.96
N HIS A 128 -20.50 -1.57 -1.61
CA HIS A 128 -20.37 -1.53 -3.06
C HIS A 128 -18.91 -1.52 -3.43
N LYS A 129 -18.57 -2.30 -4.45
CA LYS A 129 -17.30 -2.20 -5.16
C LYS A 129 -17.43 -0.93 -6.00
N ASP A 130 -16.77 0.15 -5.60
CA ASP A 130 -16.75 1.40 -6.35
C ASP A 130 -16.16 1.19 -7.76
#